data_AF-A0A661C4Z6-F1
#
_entry.id   AF-A0A661C4Z6-F1
#
_cell.length_a   1.000
_cell.length_b   1.000
_cell.length_c   1.000
_cell.angle_alpha   90.00
_cell.angle_beta   90.00
_cell.angle_gamma   90.00
#
_symmetry.space_group_name_H-M   'P 1'
#
loop_
_entity.id
_entity.type
_entity.pdbx_description
1 polymer ?
#
loop_
_entity_poly.entity_id
_entity_poly.type
_entity_poly.pdbx_seq_one_letter_code
_entity_poly.pdbx_strand_id
1 'polypeptide(L)'
;MQTNSNISYTGLVEKYVGTAYDKMALISDNMDELLKLTDELEEGNLDDLLESMPDVLEAITKIDEFNDMYYGPLLEEPATKPSGAATLAGDIYLNTTENVLYVYYSDAWVKTGVAEGTSLEVWEYTTINPSEQIISL
;
A
#
# COMPACT_ATOMS: atom_id res chain seq x y z
N MET A 1 39.75 -54.17 47.92
CA MET A 1 39.64 -53.18 46.84
C MET A 1 39.40 -53.95 45.55
N GLN A 2 38.15 -54.04 45.09
CA GLN A 2 37.86 -54.59 43.76
C GLN A 2 38.19 -53.49 42.74
N THR A 3 39.20 -53.72 41.92
CA THR A 3 39.52 -52.81 40.82
C THR A 3 38.61 -53.16 39.65
N ASN A 4 37.80 -52.21 39.21
CA ASN A 4 36.97 -52.32 38.00
C ASN A 4 37.86 -52.28 36.74
N SER A 5 38.77 -53.24 36.60
CA SER A 5 39.81 -53.25 35.56
C SER A 5 39.39 -54.03 34.32
N ASN A 6 38.14 -53.89 33.86
CA ASN A 6 37.70 -54.58 32.64
C ASN A 6 36.62 -53.83 31.83
N ILE A 7 36.57 -52.50 31.91
CA ILE A 7 35.86 -51.72 30.90
C ILE A 7 36.87 -51.41 29.81
N SER A 8 36.80 -52.14 28.69
CA SER A 8 37.57 -51.80 27.50
C SER A 8 37.07 -50.45 27.00
N TYR A 9 37.74 -49.36 27.40
CA TYR A 9 37.42 -48.01 26.93
C TYR A 9 37.44 -47.93 25.40
N THR A 10 38.15 -48.82 24.72
CA THR A 10 38.15 -48.94 23.26
C THR A 10 36.74 -49.13 22.69
N GLY A 11 35.90 -50.00 23.28
CA GLY A 11 34.55 -50.28 22.78
C GLY A 11 33.49 -49.23 23.15
N LEU A 12 33.68 -48.50 24.26
CA LEU A 12 32.82 -47.36 24.61
C LEU A 12 33.21 -46.12 23.79
N VAL A 13 34.50 -45.86 23.62
CA VAL A 13 34.99 -44.76 22.79
C VAL A 13 34.57 -44.97 21.34
N GLU A 14 34.67 -46.18 20.77
CA GLU A 14 34.18 -46.47 19.41
C GLU A 14 32.66 -46.27 19.28
N LYS A 15 31.87 -46.72 20.27
CA LYS A 15 30.39 -46.57 20.28
C LYS A 15 29.92 -45.13 20.46
N TYR A 16 30.57 -44.38 21.35
CA TYR A 16 30.20 -43.00 21.65
C TYR A 16 30.81 -41.99 20.68
N VAL A 17 32.02 -42.22 20.17
CA VAL A 17 32.63 -41.37 19.13
C VAL A 17 31.92 -41.56 17.81
N GLY A 18 31.56 -42.78 17.40
CA GLY A 18 30.75 -43.00 16.19
C GLY A 18 29.39 -42.30 16.27
N THR A 19 28.63 -42.54 17.35
CA THR A 19 27.31 -41.92 17.52
C THR A 19 27.32 -40.41 17.76
N ALA A 20 28.37 -39.87 18.38
CA ALA A 20 28.54 -38.41 18.50
C ALA A 20 28.97 -37.79 17.17
N TYR A 21 29.85 -38.45 16.42
CA TYR A 21 30.30 -38.02 15.11
C TYR A 21 29.15 -38.02 14.10
N ASP A 22 28.31 -39.06 14.08
CA ASP A 22 27.12 -39.15 13.22
C ASP A 22 26.13 -38.00 13.51
N LYS A 23 25.96 -37.64 14.79
CA LYS A 23 25.13 -36.49 15.18
C LYS A 23 25.74 -35.16 14.74
N MET A 24 27.05 -35.00 14.86
CA MET A 24 27.74 -33.78 14.40
C MET A 24 27.73 -33.66 12.89
N ALA A 25 27.83 -34.76 12.16
CA ALA A 25 27.66 -34.81 10.71
C ALA A 25 26.25 -34.34 10.32
N LEU A 26 25.21 -34.89 10.95
CA LEU A 26 23.83 -34.44 10.73
C LEU A 26 23.63 -32.95 11.08
N ILE A 27 24.23 -32.48 12.17
CA ILE A 27 24.18 -31.06 12.54
C ILE A 27 24.89 -30.19 11.51
N SER A 28 26.03 -30.64 10.96
CA SER A 28 26.75 -29.96 9.90
C SER A 28 25.90 -29.87 8.63
N ASP A 29 25.33 -31.00 8.20
CA ASP A 29 24.47 -31.04 7.01
C ASP A 29 23.26 -30.11 7.18
N ASN A 30 22.60 -30.14 8.34
CA ASN A 30 21.51 -29.24 8.66
C ASN A 30 21.96 -27.76 8.71
N MET A 31 23.19 -27.49 9.20
CA MET A 31 23.76 -26.14 9.20
C MET A 31 24.05 -25.64 7.79
N ASP A 32 24.53 -26.51 6.89
CA ASP A 32 24.79 -26.17 5.49
C ASP A 32 23.47 -25.90 4.73
N GLU A 33 22.41 -26.67 5.01
CA GLU A 33 21.05 -26.41 4.50
C GLU A 33 20.51 -25.06 5.00
N LEU A 34 20.70 -24.73 6.28
CA LEU A 34 20.28 -23.45 6.85
C LEU A 34 21.04 -22.26 6.26
N LEU A 35 22.35 -22.40 6.03
CA LEU A 35 23.17 -21.39 5.37
C LEU A 35 22.68 -21.12 3.95
N LYS A 36 22.43 -22.20 3.19
CA LYS A 36 21.92 -22.08 1.83
C LYS A 36 20.55 -21.39 1.77
N LEU A 37 19.65 -21.71 2.70
CA LEU A 37 18.35 -21.02 2.79
C LEU A 37 18.50 -19.54 3.16
N THR A 38 19.50 -19.21 3.99
CA THR A 38 19.79 -17.83 4.36
C THR A 38 20.32 -17.04 3.16
N ASP A 39 21.24 -17.63 2.39
CA ASP A 39 21.76 -17.04 1.16
C ASP A 39 20.63 -16.84 0.12
N GLU A 40 19.76 -17.84 -0.06
CA GLU A 40 18.58 -17.76 -0.95
C GLU A 40 17.57 -16.67 -0.53
N LEU A 41 17.50 -16.31 0.76
CA LEU A 41 16.66 -15.22 1.25
C LEU A 41 17.32 -13.83 1.07
N GLU A 42 18.64 -13.74 1.11
CA GLU A 42 19.40 -12.51 0.87
C GLU A 42 19.54 -12.18 -0.63
N GLU A 43 19.49 -13.17 -1.54
CA GLU A 43 19.88 -12.99 -2.95
C GLU A 43 18.84 -12.32 -3.89
N GLY A 44 17.82 -11.62 -3.39
CA GLY A 44 17.15 -10.58 -4.18
C GLY A 44 15.62 -10.57 -4.21
N ASN A 45 14.92 -11.70 -4.02
CA ASN A 45 13.45 -11.66 -4.08
C ASN A 45 12.81 -10.87 -2.92
N LEU A 46 13.44 -10.88 -1.74
CA LEU A 46 12.94 -10.13 -0.58
C LEU A 46 13.42 -8.68 -0.60
N ASP A 47 14.68 -8.45 -0.97
CA ASP A 47 15.25 -7.10 -1.06
C ASP A 47 14.59 -6.28 -2.18
N ASP A 48 14.34 -6.86 -3.36
CA ASP A 48 13.60 -6.20 -4.44
C ASP A 48 12.15 -5.88 -4.02
N LEU A 49 11.51 -6.79 -3.27
CA LEU A 49 10.18 -6.57 -2.73
C LEU A 49 10.19 -5.41 -1.72
N LEU A 50 11.13 -5.39 -0.78
CA LEU A 50 11.28 -4.35 0.23
C LEU A 50 11.59 -2.99 -0.39
N GLU A 51 12.41 -2.95 -1.46
CA GLU A 51 12.70 -1.73 -2.21
C GLU A 51 11.46 -1.20 -2.93
N SER A 52 10.60 -2.09 -3.45
CA SER A 52 9.35 -1.71 -4.12
C SER A 52 8.19 -1.34 -3.16
N MET A 53 8.25 -1.74 -1.89
CA MET A 53 7.16 -1.51 -0.93
C MET A 53 6.77 -0.02 -0.75
N PRO A 54 7.71 0.94 -0.66
CA PRO A 54 7.39 2.36 -0.64
C PRO A 54 6.61 2.84 -1.86
N ASP A 55 7.00 2.40 -3.06
CA ASP A 55 6.34 2.76 -4.31
C ASP A 55 4.92 2.17 -4.38
N VAL A 56 4.75 0.93 -3.93
CA VAL A 56 3.43 0.29 -3.81
C VAL A 56 2.55 1.06 -2.82
N LEU A 57 3.11 1.51 -1.69
CA LEU A 57 2.36 2.29 -0.72
C LEU A 57 1.94 3.66 -1.29
N GLU A 58 2.84 4.35 -1.99
CA GLU A 58 2.53 5.60 -2.67
C GLU A 58 1.43 5.41 -3.73
N ALA A 59 1.51 4.33 -4.52
CA ALA A 59 0.50 3.99 -5.50
C ALA A 59 -0.87 3.74 -4.87
N ILE A 60 -0.93 3.03 -3.74
CA ILE A 60 -2.18 2.80 -2.99
C ILE A 60 -2.77 4.14 -2.52
N THR A 61 -1.96 5.02 -1.93
CA THR A 61 -2.42 6.35 -1.50
C THR A 61 -3.01 7.15 -2.67
N LYS A 62 -2.35 7.16 -3.83
CA LYS A 62 -2.87 7.86 -5.02
C LYS A 62 -4.17 7.26 -5.55
N ILE A 63 -4.33 5.94 -5.47
CA ILE A 63 -5.57 5.26 -5.85
C ILE A 63 -6.70 5.66 -4.89
N ASP A 64 -6.44 5.70 -3.59
CA ASP A 64 -7.43 6.12 -2.59
C ASP A 64 -7.83 7.59 -2.77
N GLU A 65 -6.85 8.48 -2.99
CA GLU A 65 -7.10 9.89 -3.30
C GLU A 65 -7.97 10.05 -4.57
N PHE A 66 -7.68 9.28 -5.62
CA PHE A 66 -8.48 9.30 -6.84
C PHE A 66 -9.90 8.80 -6.62
N ASN A 67 -10.07 7.68 -5.90
CA ASN A 67 -11.39 7.13 -5.59
C ASN A 67 -12.21 8.04 -4.68
N ASP A 68 -11.56 8.84 -3.84
CA ASP A 68 -12.21 9.83 -3.00
C ASP A 68 -12.69 11.07 -3.76
N MET A 69 -12.07 11.37 -4.91
CA MET A 69 -12.48 12.44 -5.80
C MET A 69 -13.47 11.96 -6.86
N TYR A 70 -13.27 10.79 -7.45
CA TYR A 70 -14.11 10.25 -8.52
C TYR A 70 -14.99 9.11 -8.02
N TYR A 71 -16.29 9.38 -7.93
CA TYR A 71 -17.24 8.45 -7.31
C TYR A 71 -17.70 7.35 -8.27
N GLY A 72 -17.34 7.47 -9.55
CA GLY A 72 -17.74 6.52 -10.58
C GLY A 72 -19.05 6.87 -11.29
N PRO A 73 -19.59 5.90 -12.04
CA PRO A 73 -20.87 6.02 -12.74
C PRO A 73 -22.04 5.81 -11.78
N LEU A 74 -22.91 6.80 -11.66
CA LEU A 74 -24.10 6.77 -10.81
C LEU A 74 -25.35 7.17 -11.61
N LEU A 75 -26.52 6.76 -11.14
CA LEU A 75 -27.81 7.14 -11.73
C LEU A 75 -28.32 8.49 -11.21
N GLU A 76 -27.97 8.80 -9.96
CA GLU A 76 -28.44 9.96 -9.20
C GLU A 76 -27.28 10.60 -8.43
N GLU A 77 -27.54 11.78 -7.86
CA GLU A 77 -26.58 12.52 -7.07
C GLU A 77 -26.16 11.76 -5.79
N PRO A 78 -24.85 11.54 -5.57
CA PRO A 78 -24.37 10.89 -4.37
C PRO A 78 -24.44 11.81 -3.15
N ALA A 79 -24.91 11.26 -2.02
CA ALA A 79 -24.96 11.95 -0.74
C ALA A 79 -23.65 11.88 0.06
N THR A 80 -22.82 10.87 -0.19
CA THR A 80 -21.55 10.63 0.51
C THR A 80 -20.49 10.11 -0.46
N LYS A 81 -19.22 10.32 -0.11
CA LYS A 81 -18.07 9.75 -0.81
C LYS A 81 -18.11 8.21 -0.79
N PRO A 82 -17.42 7.53 -1.73
CA PRO A 82 -17.19 6.09 -1.67
C PRO A 82 -16.53 5.62 -0.37
N SER A 83 -15.67 6.45 0.24
CA SER A 83 -15.06 6.19 1.55
C SER A 83 -16.00 6.41 2.75
N GLY A 84 -17.20 6.95 2.52
CA GLY A 84 -18.15 7.32 3.58
C GLY A 84 -17.88 8.68 4.22
N ALA A 85 -16.85 9.41 3.79
CA ALA A 85 -16.63 10.80 4.19
C ALA A 85 -17.63 11.77 3.54
N ALA A 86 -17.66 13.01 4.03
CA ALA A 86 -18.48 14.07 3.47
C ALA A 86 -17.97 14.51 2.09
N THR A 87 -18.88 14.83 1.18
CA THR A 87 -18.58 15.36 -0.16
C THR A 87 -17.81 16.68 -0.07
N LEU A 88 -16.75 16.82 -0.85
CA LEU A 88 -15.89 18.00 -0.89
C LEU A 88 -15.94 18.67 -2.26
N ALA A 89 -15.71 19.98 -2.29
CA ALA A 89 -15.65 20.72 -3.54
C ALA A 89 -14.55 20.15 -4.45
N GLY A 90 -14.89 19.92 -5.73
CA GLY A 90 -14.01 19.31 -6.71
C GLY A 90 -14.21 17.79 -6.87
N ASP A 91 -15.03 17.14 -6.05
CA ASP A 91 -15.44 15.76 -6.28
C ASP A 91 -16.25 15.63 -7.58
N ILE A 92 -16.19 14.48 -8.24
CA ILE A 92 -16.75 14.24 -9.58
C ILE A 92 -17.50 12.90 -9.60
N TYR A 93 -18.64 12.85 -10.29
CA TYR A 93 -19.26 11.59 -10.69
C TYR A 93 -19.78 11.66 -12.14
N LEU A 94 -19.94 10.50 -12.78
CA LEU A 94 -20.59 10.40 -14.09
C LEU A 94 -22.06 10.06 -13.91
N ASN A 95 -22.96 10.96 -14.31
CA ASN A 95 -24.38 10.64 -14.37
C ASN A 95 -24.66 9.80 -15.62
N THR A 96 -25.03 8.53 -15.42
CA THR A 96 -25.28 7.58 -16.53
C THR A 96 -26.63 7.76 -17.21
N THR A 97 -27.57 8.46 -16.57
CA THR A 97 -28.87 8.81 -17.17
C THR A 97 -28.70 9.90 -18.23
N GLU A 98 -27.90 10.91 -17.91
CA GLU A 98 -27.65 12.04 -18.80
C GLU A 98 -26.39 11.89 -19.66
N ASN A 99 -25.52 10.95 -19.30
CA ASN A 99 -24.19 10.76 -19.88
C ASN A 99 -23.31 12.03 -19.79
N VAL A 100 -23.39 12.72 -18.65
CA VAL A 100 -22.68 13.96 -18.35
C VAL A 100 -21.96 13.83 -17.00
N LEU A 101 -20.74 14.36 -16.92
CA LEU A 101 -20.00 14.44 -15.67
C LEU A 101 -20.57 15.58 -14.81
N TYR A 102 -20.57 15.40 -13.50
CA TYR A 102 -20.93 16.42 -12.54
C TYR A 102 -19.75 16.69 -11.61
N VAL A 103 -19.56 17.93 -11.20
CA VAL A 103 -18.58 18.37 -10.21
C VAL A 103 -19.30 18.94 -8.99
N TYR A 104 -18.86 18.59 -7.80
CA TYR A 104 -19.39 19.18 -6.57
C TYR A 104 -18.79 20.56 -6.35
N TYR A 105 -19.63 21.58 -6.24
CA TYR A 105 -19.21 22.96 -6.03
C TYR A 105 -20.27 23.70 -5.21
N SER A 106 -19.83 24.46 -4.20
CA SER A 106 -20.71 25.28 -3.35
C SER A 106 -21.93 24.52 -2.80
N ASP A 107 -21.68 23.33 -2.24
CA ASP A 107 -22.67 22.42 -1.63
C ASP A 107 -23.70 21.79 -2.60
N ALA A 108 -23.45 21.86 -3.92
CA ALA A 108 -24.32 21.26 -4.94
C ALA A 108 -23.53 20.54 -6.05
N TRP A 109 -24.18 19.56 -6.69
CA TRP A 109 -23.65 18.91 -7.89
C TRP A 109 -23.99 19.75 -9.12
N VAL A 110 -22.96 20.14 -9.88
CA VAL A 110 -23.08 20.98 -11.08
C VAL A 110 -22.62 20.20 -12.30
N LYS A 111 -23.40 20.24 -13.39
CA LYS A 111 -23.02 19.59 -14.66
C LYS A 111 -21.75 20.21 -15.23
N THR A 112 -20.76 19.39 -15.57
CA THR A 112 -19.61 19.83 -16.38
C THR A 112 -19.95 19.66 -17.85
N GLY A 113 -20.49 20.73 -18.41
CA GLY A 113 -20.93 20.78 -19.80
C GLY A 113 -21.91 21.91 -19.98
N VAL A 114 -21.69 22.71 -21.02
CA VAL A 114 -22.72 23.61 -21.55
C VAL A 114 -23.58 22.80 -22.51
N ALA A 115 -24.89 22.90 -22.38
CA ALA A 115 -25.78 22.42 -23.44
C ALA A 115 -25.41 23.14 -24.75
N GLU A 116 -25.46 22.44 -25.89
CA GLU A 116 -25.27 23.09 -27.20
C GLU A 116 -26.18 24.33 -27.29
N GLY A 117 -25.58 25.52 -27.48
CA GLY A 117 -26.31 26.78 -27.60
C GLY A 117 -26.50 27.59 -26.32
N THR A 118 -25.85 27.23 -25.21
CA THR A 118 -25.87 28.06 -23.99
C THR A 118 -24.68 29.03 -23.94
N SER A 119 -24.95 30.31 -23.65
CA SER A 119 -23.91 31.31 -23.37
C SER A 119 -23.21 30.95 -22.06
N LEU A 120 -21.90 30.76 -22.13
CA LEU A 120 -21.05 30.64 -20.95
C LEU A 120 -20.97 32.01 -20.26
N GLU A 121 -21.49 32.12 -19.04
CA GLU A 121 -21.12 33.23 -18.17
C GLU A 121 -19.72 32.96 -17.62
N VAL A 122 -18.73 33.63 -18.21
CA VAL A 122 -17.37 33.65 -17.70
C VAL A 122 -17.36 34.49 -16.43
N TRP A 123 -17.19 33.86 -15.28
CA TRP A 123 -16.94 34.55 -14.02
C TRP A 123 -15.44 34.85 -13.92
N GLU A 124 -15.05 36.09 -14.17
CA GLU A 124 -13.69 36.55 -13.91
C GLU A 124 -13.48 36.69 -12.41
N TYR A 125 -12.62 35.85 -11.80
CA TYR A 125 -12.16 36.08 -10.43
C TYR A 125 -11.09 37.17 -10.46
N THR A 126 -11.48 38.42 -10.24
CA THR A 126 -10.51 39.47 -9.91
C THR A 126 -10.09 39.26 -8.45
N THR A 127 -8.84 38.89 -8.23
CA THR A 127 -8.22 39.02 -6.91
C THR A 127 -8.23 40.51 -6.54
N ILE A 128 -9.11 40.91 -5.63
CA ILE A 128 -9.06 42.25 -5.04
C ILE A 128 -7.85 42.26 -4.12
N ASN A 129 -6.85 43.10 -4.41
CA ASN A 129 -5.77 43.33 -3.46
C ASN A 129 -6.38 43.79 -2.13
N PRO A 130 -6.02 43.17 -0.98
CA PRO A 130 -6.60 43.53 0.33
C PRO A 130 -6.41 45.00 0.72
N SER A 131 -5.52 45.74 0.04
CA SER A 131 -5.25 47.16 0.27
C SER A 131 -6.20 48.13 -0.45
N GLU A 132 -7.14 47.67 -1.28
CA GLU A 132 -8.10 48.53 -1.99
C GLU A 132 -9.57 48.28 -1.58
N GLN A 133 -9.81 47.99 -0.30
CA GLN A 133 -11.14 48.17 0.27
C GLN A 133 -11.45 49.67 0.32
N ILE A 134 -12.10 50.20 -0.72
CA ILE A 134 -12.76 51.50 -0.64
C ILE A 134 -13.87 51.37 0.40
N ILE A 135 -13.63 51.95 1.57
CA ILE A 135 -14.68 52.24 2.56
C ILE A 135 -15.66 53.19 1.86
N SER A 136 -16.82 52.69 1.42
CA SER A 136 -17.95 53.56 1.14
C SER A 136 -18.59 53.95 2.47
N LEU A 137 -18.57 55.26 2.77
CA LEU A 137 -19.54 55.89 3.67
C LEU A 137 -20.97 55.70 3.15
#